data_AF-A0A259S8V9-F1
#
_entry.id   AF-A0A259S8V9-F1
#
_cell.length_a   1.000
_cell.length_b   1.000
_cell.length_c   1.000
_cell.angle_alpha   90.00
_cell.angle_beta   90.00
_cell.angle_gamma   90.00
#
_symmetry.space_group_name_H-M   'P 1'
#
loop_
_entity.id
_entity.type
_entity.pdbx_description
1 polymer ?
#
loop_
_entity_poly.entity_id
_entity_poly.type
_entity_poly.pdbx_seq_one_letter_code
_entity_poly.pdbx_strand_id
1 'polypeptide(L)'
;MAEFIENLGLFELPVSGIWPIFERKKKKLYHHFTEEESTFSSLVFGLADTHPIMAQLSRMIFEHIAIMALISSIERSKPLENSEQVIALGELLSEHIAFEEHELFPTLEQCCLINSTLYDLM
;
A
#
# COMPACT_ATOMS: atom_id res chain seq x y z
N MET A 1 5.54 6.63 -7.77
CA MET A 1 5.83 5.70 -6.65
C MET A 1 7.30 5.26 -6.50
N ALA A 2 8.10 5.19 -7.57
CA ALA A 2 9.52 4.79 -7.50
C ALA A 2 10.40 5.56 -6.49
N GLU A 3 10.13 6.85 -6.25
CA GLU A 3 10.84 7.66 -5.26
C GLU A 3 10.64 7.23 -3.80
N PHE A 4 9.62 6.39 -3.50
CA PHE A 4 9.33 5.94 -2.14
C PHE A 4 10.28 4.83 -1.68
N ILE A 5 10.69 3.96 -2.60
CA ILE A 5 11.62 2.84 -2.35
C ILE A 5 13.07 3.33 -2.34
N GLU A 6 13.44 4.26 -3.24
CA GLU A 6 14.80 4.83 -3.28
C GLU A 6 15.12 5.76 -2.09
N ASN A 7 14.12 6.36 -1.43
CA ASN A 7 14.34 7.27 -0.30
C ASN A 7 14.27 6.61 1.09
N LEU A 8 14.31 5.28 1.19
CA LEU A 8 14.51 4.59 2.47
C LEU A 8 15.97 4.69 2.93
N GLY A 9 16.60 5.87 2.85
CA GLY A 9 17.96 6.19 3.30
C GLY A 9 18.17 5.97 4.81
N LEU A 10 18.04 4.71 5.22
CA LEU A 10 18.01 4.20 6.59
C LEU A 10 19.40 3.81 7.08
N PHE A 11 20.43 3.94 6.25
CA PHE A 11 21.76 3.42 6.56
C PHE A 11 22.69 4.38 7.30
N GLU A 12 22.36 5.68 7.46
CA GLU A 12 23.28 6.64 8.09
C GLU A 12 22.68 7.58 9.16
N LEU A 13 21.38 7.47 9.48
CA LEU A 13 20.76 8.32 10.49
C LEU A 13 20.80 7.68 11.89
N PRO A 14 21.11 8.44 12.97
CA PRO A 14 20.96 7.95 14.33
C PRO A 14 19.51 7.51 14.55
N VAL A 15 19.29 6.46 15.34
CA VAL A 15 17.99 5.82 15.61
C VAL A 15 16.89 6.83 15.95
N SER A 16 17.25 7.92 16.63
CA SER A 16 16.35 9.03 17.00
C SER A 16 15.83 9.85 15.82
N GLY A 17 16.55 9.88 14.69
CA GLY A 17 16.17 10.57 13.45
C GLY A 17 15.34 9.71 12.48
N ILE A 18 15.44 8.38 12.57
CA ILE A 18 14.70 7.44 11.71
C ILE A 18 13.24 7.34 12.12
N TRP A 19 12.96 7.33 13.43
CA TRP A 19 11.60 7.12 13.94
C TRP A 19 10.58 8.18 13.49
N PRO A 20 10.88 9.49 13.54
CA PRO A 20 9.98 10.51 13.01
C PRO A 20 9.70 10.38 11.50
N ILE A 21 10.66 9.84 10.74
CA ILE A 21 10.51 9.57 9.31
C ILE A 21 9.56 8.38 9.11
N PHE A 22 9.79 7.29 9.84
CA PHE A 22 8.94 6.10 9.82
C PHE A 22 7.48 6.43 10.16
N GLU A 23 7.25 7.17 11.25
CA GLU A 23 5.90 7.62 11.65
C GLU A 23 5.21 8.48 10.59
N ARG A 24 5.96 9.38 9.93
CA ARG A 24 5.41 10.21 8.85
C ARG A 24 5.05 9.36 7.63
N LYS A 25 5.90 8.40 7.27
CA LYS A 25 5.69 7.48 6.15
C LYS A 25 4.49 6.56 6.41
N LYS A 26 4.36 6.01 7.62
CA LYS A 26 3.17 5.26 8.06
C LYS A 26 1.90 6.07 7.89
N LYS A 27 1.87 7.32 8.37
CA LYS A 27 0.67 8.17 8.23
C LYS A 27 0.31 8.43 6.78
N LYS A 28 1.31 8.67 5.92
CA LYS A 28 1.08 8.85 4.48
C LYS A 28 0.51 7.59 3.84
N LEU A 29 1.08 6.43 4.17
CA LEU A 29 0.63 5.14 3.65
C LEU A 29 -0.81 4.81 4.09
N TYR A 30 -1.12 5.00 5.38
CA TYR A 30 -2.48 4.82 5.90
C TYR A 30 -3.50 5.74 5.20
N HIS A 31 -3.12 7.00 4.96
CA HIS A 31 -3.97 7.95 4.26
C HIS A 31 -4.23 7.50 2.82
N HIS A 32 -3.18 7.08 2.10
CA HIS A 32 -3.29 6.54 0.74
C HIS A 32 -4.23 5.34 0.68
N PHE A 33 -4.02 4.31 1.52
CA PHE A 33 -4.94 3.17 1.60
C PHE A 33 -6.38 3.60 1.86
N THR A 34 -6.61 4.53 2.80
CA THR A 34 -7.97 5.02 3.08
C THR A 34 -8.61 5.69 1.85
N GLU A 35 -7.83 6.46 1.08
CA GLU A 35 -8.32 7.13 -0.13
C GLU A 35 -8.65 6.13 -1.24
N GLU A 36 -7.80 5.12 -1.46
CA GLU A 36 -8.02 4.05 -2.42
C GLU A 36 -9.28 3.24 -2.08
N GLU A 37 -9.39 2.82 -0.82
CA GLU A 37 -10.53 2.06 -0.32
C GLU A 37 -11.84 2.81 -0.50
N SER A 38 -11.85 4.09 -0.14
CA SER A 38 -13.01 4.97 -0.31
C SER A 38 -13.37 5.16 -1.79
N THR A 39 -12.37 5.37 -2.63
CA THR A 39 -12.54 5.58 -4.08
C THR A 39 -13.09 4.32 -4.73
N PHE A 40 -12.44 3.17 -4.54
CA PHE A 40 -12.85 1.93 -5.19
C PHE A 40 -14.18 1.40 -4.67
N SER A 41 -14.46 1.54 -3.37
CA SER A 41 -15.78 1.23 -2.79
C SER A 41 -16.89 2.02 -3.49
N SER A 42 -16.65 3.30 -3.78
CA SER A 42 -17.60 4.15 -4.50
C SER A 42 -17.77 3.72 -5.96
N LEU A 43 -16.69 3.30 -6.63
CA LEU A 43 -16.73 2.86 -8.04
C LEU A 43 -17.48 1.55 -8.24
N VAL A 44 -17.37 0.62 -7.30
CA VAL A 44 -18.03 -0.70 -7.41
C VAL A 44 -19.41 -0.74 -6.77
N PHE A 45 -19.89 0.40 -6.25
CA PHE A 45 -21.22 0.50 -5.67
C PHE A 45 -22.29 0.13 -6.71
N GLY A 46 -22.97 -1.00 -6.48
CA GLY A 46 -24.00 -1.53 -7.38
C GLY A 46 -23.52 -2.60 -8.36
N LEU A 47 -22.24 -2.97 -8.36
CA LEU A 47 -21.76 -4.18 -9.02
C LEU A 47 -22.24 -5.42 -8.25
N ALA A 48 -22.48 -6.52 -8.97
CA ALA A 48 -22.75 -7.80 -8.33
C ALA A 48 -21.48 -8.34 -7.66
N ASP A 49 -21.62 -9.07 -6.56
CA ASP A 49 -20.48 -9.70 -5.85
C ASP A 49 -19.67 -10.66 -6.75
N THR A 50 -20.29 -11.18 -7.80
CA THR A 50 -19.64 -12.05 -8.81
C THR A 50 -18.85 -11.27 -9.86
N HIS A 51 -18.82 -9.94 -9.80
CA HIS A 51 -18.09 -9.13 -10.75
C HIS A 51 -16.57 -9.42 -10.64
N PRO A 52 -15.83 -9.60 -11.75
CA PRO A 52 -14.43 -10.02 -11.73
C PRO A 52 -13.52 -9.12 -10.86
N ILE A 53 -13.82 -7.83 -10.79
CA ILE A 53 -13.06 -6.85 -9.99
C ILE A 53 -13.14 -7.09 -8.47
N MET A 54 -14.21 -7.73 -7.98
CA MET A 54 -14.46 -7.85 -6.54
C MET A 54 -13.39 -8.69 -5.84
N ALA A 55 -12.86 -9.71 -6.52
CA ALA A 55 -11.79 -10.55 -5.99
C ALA A 55 -10.47 -9.77 -5.85
N GLN A 56 -10.12 -8.93 -6.83
CA GLN A 56 -8.92 -8.09 -6.79
C GLN A 56 -9.03 -7.00 -5.71
N LEU A 57 -10.18 -6.34 -5.60
CA LEU A 57 -10.40 -5.37 -4.52
C LEU A 57 -10.34 -6.02 -3.14
N SER A 58 -10.90 -7.23 -2.99
CA SER A 58 -10.78 -7.99 -1.73
C SER A 58 -9.32 -8.32 -1.40
N ARG A 59 -8.51 -8.66 -2.41
CA ARG A 59 -7.07 -8.88 -2.26
C ARG A 59 -6.36 -7.59 -1.80
N MET A 60 -6.61 -6.47 -2.46
CA MET A 60 -6.04 -5.16 -2.11
C MET A 60 -6.30 -4.80 -0.63
N ILE A 61 -7.56 -4.90 -0.18
CA ILE A 61 -7.94 -4.65 1.23
C ILE A 61 -7.17 -5.58 2.18
N PHE A 62 -7.06 -6.86 1.84
CA PHE A 62 -6.34 -7.81 2.66
C PHE A 62 -4.85 -7.47 2.76
N GLU A 63 -4.22 -7.08 1.65
CA GLU A 63 -2.82 -6.64 1.61
C GLU A 63 -2.62 -5.36 2.44
N HIS A 64 -3.53 -4.37 2.38
CA HIS A 64 -3.49 -3.18 3.24
C HIS A 64 -3.48 -3.54 4.73
N ILE A 65 -4.39 -4.44 5.13
CA ILE A 65 -4.49 -4.92 6.51
C ILE A 65 -3.18 -5.62 6.92
N ALA A 66 -2.63 -6.48 6.07
CA ALA A 66 -1.40 -7.20 6.34
C ALA A 66 -0.19 -6.25 6.49
N ILE A 67 -0.06 -5.27 5.59
CA ILE A 67 0.98 -4.24 5.63
C ILE A 67 0.89 -3.43 6.93
N MET A 68 -0.30 -2.95 7.30
CA MET A 68 -0.49 -2.17 8.52
C MET A 68 -0.26 -2.99 9.79
N ALA A 69 -0.61 -4.28 9.79
CA ALA A 69 -0.32 -5.20 10.89
C ALA A 69 1.19 -5.41 11.06
N LEU A 70 1.94 -5.56 9.96
CA LEU A 70 3.39 -5.74 9.98
C LEU A 70 4.11 -4.47 10.44
N ILE A 71 3.69 -3.29 9.95
CA ILE A 71 4.16 -1.99 10.46
C ILE A 71 3.96 -1.90 11.97
N SER A 72 2.75 -2.21 12.45
CA SER A 72 2.44 -2.20 13.89
C SER A 72 3.30 -3.18 14.69
N SER A 73 3.69 -4.32 14.09
CA SER A 73 4.62 -5.26 14.70
C SER A 73 6.02 -4.66 14.86
N ILE A 74 6.57 -4.11 13.76
CA ILE A 74 7.90 -3.46 13.74
C ILE A 74 7.97 -2.36 14.80
N GLU A 75 6.88 -1.62 14.99
CA GLU A 75 6.82 -0.55 15.98
C GLU A 75 6.98 -1.04 17.42
N ARG A 76 6.36 -2.18 17.74
CA ARG A 76 6.44 -2.78 19.07
C ARG A 76 7.82 -3.40 19.34
N SER A 77 8.52 -3.84 18.30
CA SER A 77 9.76 -4.61 18.41
C SER A 77 11.05 -3.79 18.51
N LYS A 78 10.99 -2.45 18.41
CA LYS A 78 12.14 -1.54 18.16
C LYS A 78 12.85 -1.89 16.82
N PRO A 79 12.85 -0.99 15.82
CA PRO A 79 13.16 -1.32 14.43
C PRO A 79 14.56 -1.85 14.12
N LEU A 80 15.54 -1.69 15.03
CA LEU A 80 16.92 -2.15 14.82
C LEU A 80 17.18 -3.60 15.24
N GLU A 81 16.25 -4.24 15.98
CA GLU A 81 16.39 -5.64 16.39
C GLU A 81 15.69 -6.61 15.43
N ASN A 82 14.99 -6.12 14.40
CA ASN A 82 14.14 -6.95 13.54
C ASN A 82 14.26 -6.63 12.05
N SER A 83 15.47 -6.78 11.51
CA SER A 83 15.75 -6.60 10.08
C SER A 83 14.89 -7.50 9.19
N GLU A 84 14.55 -8.70 9.65
CA GLU A 84 13.68 -9.64 8.91
C GLU A 84 12.27 -9.07 8.71
N GLN A 85 11.66 -8.47 9.73
CA GLN A 85 10.34 -7.85 9.58
C GLN A 85 10.36 -6.63 8.65
N VAL A 86 11.44 -5.85 8.68
CA VAL A 86 11.61 -4.71 7.76
C VAL A 86 11.78 -5.18 6.31
N ILE A 87 12.54 -6.25 6.09
CA ILE A 87 12.68 -6.88 4.77
C ILE A 87 11.33 -7.40 4.29
N ALA A 88 10.61 -8.16 5.12
CA ALA A 88 9.29 -8.69 4.78
C ALA A 88 8.28 -7.57 4.46
N LEU A 89 8.37 -6.42 5.14
CA LEU A 89 7.54 -5.25 4.82
C LEU A 89 7.88 -4.68 3.45
N GLY A 90 9.17 -4.59 3.11
CA GLY A 90 9.63 -4.16 1.79
C GLY A 90 9.16 -5.08 0.68
N GLU A 91 9.25 -6.40 0.88
CA GLU A 91 8.77 -7.42 -0.06
C GLU A 91 7.24 -7.30 -0.26
N LEU A 92 6.47 -7.26 0.84
CA LEU A 92 5.02 -7.15 0.78
C LEU A 92 4.55 -5.85 0.09
N LEU A 93 5.20 -4.72 0.37
CA LEU A 93 4.91 -3.46 -0.33
C LEU A 93 5.22 -3.54 -1.83
N SER A 94 6.35 -4.18 -2.19
CA SER A 94 6.73 -4.34 -3.60
C SER A 94 5.75 -5.23 -4.35
N GLU A 95 5.28 -6.32 -3.74
CA GLU A 95 4.29 -7.22 -4.33
C GLU A 95 2.93 -6.54 -4.48
N HIS A 96 2.52 -5.78 -3.47
CA HIS A 96 1.28 -5.01 -3.46
C HIS A 96 1.26 -3.97 -4.60
N ILE A 97 2.31 -3.14 -4.71
CA ILE A 97 2.42 -2.15 -5.79
C ILE A 97 2.42 -2.84 -7.17
N ALA A 98 3.15 -3.94 -7.33
CA ALA A 98 3.19 -4.68 -8.59
C ALA A 98 1.81 -5.25 -8.96
N PHE A 99 1.05 -5.72 -7.97
CA PHE A 99 -0.33 -6.17 -8.16
C PHE A 99 -1.23 -5.02 -8.60
N GLU A 100 -1.13 -3.86 -7.95
CA GLU A 100 -1.93 -2.69 -8.30
C GLU A 100 -1.66 -2.23 -9.73
N GLU A 101 -0.39 -1.97 -10.05
CA GLU A 101 0.05 -1.42 -11.33
C GLU A 101 -0.20 -2.38 -12.51
N HIS A 102 -0.01 -3.69 -12.32
CA HIS A 102 -0.08 -4.66 -13.43
C HIS A 102 -1.37 -5.45 -13.50
N GLU A 103 -2.18 -5.50 -12.43
CA GLU A 103 -3.40 -6.31 -12.39
C GLU A 103 -4.65 -5.47 -12.07
N LEU A 104 -4.70 -4.81 -10.91
CA LEU A 104 -5.91 -4.14 -10.44
C LEU A 104 -6.29 -2.95 -11.33
N PHE A 105 -5.35 -2.03 -11.53
CA PHE A 105 -5.54 -0.80 -12.29
C PHE A 105 -5.93 -1.09 -13.76
N PRO A 106 -5.21 -1.95 -14.50
CA PRO A 106 -5.66 -2.37 -15.83
C PRO A 106 -7.07 -2.98 -15.84
N THR A 107 -7.44 -3.75 -14.81
CA THR A 107 -8.78 -4.36 -14.75
C THR A 107 -9.85 -3.31 -14.50
N LEU A 108 -9.60 -2.33 -13.63
CA LEU A 108 -10.50 -1.19 -13.41
C LEU A 108 -10.72 -0.38 -14.69
N GLU A 109 -9.69 -0.15 -15.49
CA GLU A 109 -9.82 0.50 -16.81
C GLU A 109 -10.62 -0.32 -17.80
N GLN A 110 -10.33 -1.63 -17.90
CA GLN A 110 -11.07 -2.54 -18.78
C GLN A 110 -12.56 -2.62 -18.42
N CYS A 111 -12.88 -2.48 -17.13
CA CYS A 111 -14.26 -2.40 -16.65
C CYS A 111 -14.89 -1.01 -16.82
N CYS A 112 -14.18 -0.04 -17.41
CA CYS A 112 -14.58 1.37 -17.52
C CYS A 112 -14.89 2.03 -16.16
N LEU A 113 -14.27 1.56 -15.08
CA LEU A 113 -14.46 2.09 -13.73
C LEU A 113 -13.53 3.27 -13.44
N ILE A 114 -12.36 3.31 -14.07
CA ILE A 114 -11.43 4.44 -14.04
C ILE A 114 -11.02 4.83 -15.46
N ASN A 115 -10.36 5.99 -15.58
CA ASN A 115 -9.71 6.42 -16.81
C ASN A 115 -8.24 6.74 -16.53
N SER A 116 -7.43 6.82 -17.59
CA SER A 116 -5.99 7.05 -17.47
C SER A 116 -5.59 8.35 -16.75
N THR A 117 -6.52 9.30 -16.60
CA THR A 117 -6.31 10.55 -15.82
C THR A 117 -6.45 10.38 -14.31
N LEU A 118 -7.05 9.28 -13.83
CA LEU A 118 -7.14 9.00 -12.39
C LEU A 118 -5.83 8.45 -11.81
N TYR A 119 -4.96 7.86 -12.63
CA TYR A 119 -3.65 7.34 -12.20
C TYR A 119 -2.69 8.39 -11.64
N ASP A 120 -2.79 9.63 -12.12
CA ASP A 120 -1.91 10.71 -11.67
C ASP A 120 -2.36 11.32 -10.33
N LEU A 121 -3.55 10.93 -9.82
CA LEU A 121 -4.20 11.49 -8.64
C LEU A 121 -4.22 10.54 -7.43
N MET A 122 -3.97 9.24 -7.65
CA MET A 122 -3.90 8.20 -6.62
C MET A 122 -2.43 7.87 -6.32
#